data_AF-A0ABD3BVN1-F1
#
_entry.id   AF-A0ABD3BVN1-F1
#
_cell.length_a   1.000
_cell.length_b   1.000
_cell.length_c   1.000
_cell.angle_alpha   90.00
_cell.angle_beta   90.00
_cell.angle_gamma   90.00
#
_symmetry.space_group_name_H-M   'P 1'
#
loop_
_entity.id
_entity.type
_entity.pdbx_description
1 polymer ?
#
loop_
_entity_poly.entity_id
_entity_poly.type
_entity_poly.pdbx_seq_one_letter_code
_entity_poly.pdbx_strand_id
1 'polypeptide(L)' 'MEFDHCDKRRSISEYKCIFPGVDFSLIGSDDDSLWKDDVERPTRKLQIGESGM' A
#
# COMPACT_ATOMS: atom_id res chain seq x y z
N MET A 1 -11.61 10.84 13.56
CA MET A 1 -10.35 10.93 12.80
C MET A 1 -10.08 9.50 12.39
N GLU A 2 -10.55 9.11 11.21
CA GLU A 2 -10.51 7.71 10.78
C GLU A 2 -9.06 7.30 10.53
N PHE A 3 -8.76 6.07 10.95
CA PHE A 3 -7.50 5.42 10.67
C PHE A 3 -7.44 5.19 9.15
N ASP A 4 -6.40 5.70 8.49
CA ASP A 4 -6.03 5.25 7.15
C ASP A 4 -5.63 3.78 7.28
N HIS A 5 -6.63 2.89 7.16
CA HIS A 5 -6.39 1.47 6.98
C HIS A 5 -5.51 1.32 5.74
N CYS A 6 -4.43 0.56 5.85
CA CYS A 6 -3.65 0.26 4.67
C CYS A 6 -4.53 -0.58 3.75
N ASP A 7 -4.96 -0.04 2.62
CA ASP A 7 -5.78 -0.81 1.67
C ASP A 7 -5.02 -2.03 1.15
N LYS A 8 -5.74 -3.15 1.06
CA LYS A 8 -5.21 -4.38 0.45
C LYS A 8 -4.96 -4.14 -1.03
N ARG A 9 -3.82 -4.61 -1.55
CA ARG A 9 -3.56 -4.55 -2.99
C ARG A 9 -4.63 -5.36 -3.75
N ARG A 10 -5.11 -4.80 -4.87
CA ARG A 10 -5.96 -5.53 -5.82
C ARG A 10 -5.19 -6.66 -6.51
N SER A 11 -5.91 -7.60 -7.12
CA SER A 11 -5.31 -8.68 -7.93
C SER A 11 -4.45 -8.12 -9.07
N ILE A 12 -3.38 -8.82 -9.39
CA ILE A 12 -2.46 -8.51 -10.50
C ILE A 12 -3.22 -8.56 -11.82
N SER A 13 -4.18 -9.48 -11.95
CA SER A 13 -5.01 -9.59 -13.15
C SER A 13 -5.74 -8.29 -13.47
N GLU A 14 -6.27 -7.61 -12.45
CA GLU A 14 -6.89 -6.28 -12.63
C GLU A 14 -5.85 -5.22 -13.02
N TYR A 15 -4.67 -5.23 -12.40
CA TYR A 15 -3.60 -4.29 -12.73
C TYR A 15 -3.04 -4.50 -14.14
N LYS A 16 -2.98 -5.73 -14.64
CA LYS A 16 -2.56 -6.03 -16.03
C LYS A 16 -3.51 -5.41 -17.05
N CYS A 17 -4.81 -5.41 -16.76
CA CYS A 17 -5.81 -4.76 -17.62
C CYS A 17 -5.65 -3.24 -17.62
N ILE A 18 -5.38 -2.64 -16.45
CA ILE A 18 -5.27 -1.18 -16.30
C ILE A 18 -3.92 -0.66 -16.82
N PHE A 19 -2.85 -1.44 -16.67
CA PHE A 19 -1.47 -1.06 -17.00
C PHE A 19 -0.78 -2.09 -17.90
N PRO A 20 -1.18 -2.21 -19.18
CA PRO A 20 -0.66 -3.24 -20.08
C PRO A 20 0.83 -3.10 -20.43
N GLY A 21 1.42 -1.92 -20.23
CA GLY A 21 2.84 -1.66 -20.47
C GLY A 21 3.77 -2.02 -19.32
N VAL A 22 3.22 -2.45 -18.17
CA VAL A 22 4.01 -2.84 -17.00
C VAL A 22 4.28 -4.33 -17.06
N ASP A 23 5.55 -4.72 -16.88
CA ASP A 23 5.90 -6.12 -16.77
C ASP A 23 5.71 -6.60 -15.32
N PHE A 24 4.76 -7.52 -15.15
CA PHE A 24 4.46 -8.17 -13.87
C PHE A 24 5.16 -9.52 -13.70
N SER A 25 6.10 -9.89 -14.58
CA SER A 25 6.80 -11.19 -14.55
C SER A 25 7.56 -11.48 -13.25
N LEU A 26 7.94 -10.44 -12.51
CA LEU A 26 8.63 -10.57 -11.22
C LEU A 26 7.69 -10.90 -10.05
N ILE A 27 6.36 -10.85 -10.26
CA ILE A 27 5.40 -11.11 -9.19
C ILE A 27 4.96 -12.57 -9.25
N GLY A 28 5.31 -13.33 -8.21
CA GLY A 28 5.08 -14.78 -8.15
C GLY A 28 3.67 -15.22 -7.72
N SER A 29 2.84 -14.31 -7.20
CA SER A 29 1.48 -14.63 -6.76
C SER A 29 0.57 -13.41 -6.80
N ASP A 30 -0.68 -13.62 -7.18
CA ASP A 30 -1.76 -12.62 -7.15
C ASP A 30 -2.04 -12.15 -5.71
N ASP A 31 -1.85 -13.05 -4.75
CA ASP A 31 -2.15 -12.83 -3.34
C ASP A 31 -1.20 -11.81 -2.69
N ASP A 32 -1.77 -10.92 -1.88
CA ASP A 32 -1.04 -9.94 -1.08
C ASP A 32 -0.65 -10.53 0.27
N SER A 33 0.17 -11.58 0.24
CA SER A 33 0.55 -12.38 1.42
C SER A 33 1.29 -11.59 2.51
N LEU A 34 1.87 -10.43 2.17
CA LEU A 34 2.52 -9.53 3.11
C LEU A 34 1.56 -8.54 3.75
N TRP A 35 0.37 -8.35 3.17
CA TRP A 35 -0.67 -7.53 3.75
C TRP A 35 -1.36 -8.29 4.88
N LYS A 36 -1.51 -7.62 6.03
CA LYS A 36 -2.35 -8.13 7.12
C LYS A 36 -3.41 -7.09 7.47
N ASP A 37 -4.62 -7.60 7.63
CA ASP A 37 -5.83 -6.86 7.99
C ASP A 37 -5.64 -6.03 9.27
N ASP A 38 -4.79 -6.54 10.18
CA ASP A 38 -4.60 -6.04 11.54
C ASP A 38 -3.38 -5.10 11.71
N VAL A 39 -2.67 -4.73 10.63
CA VAL A 39 -1.56 -3.78 10.78
C VAL A 39 -2.12 -2.35 10.74
N GLU A 40 -2.56 -1.86 11.90
CA GLU A 40 -2.60 -0.41 12.14
C GLU A 40 -1.25 0.15 11.68
N ARG A 41 -1.25 0.93 10.59
CA ARG A 41 -0.05 1.70 10.24
C ARG A 41 0.24 2.56 11.46
N PRO A 42 1.45 2.48 12.08
CA PRO A 42 1.79 3.45 13.11
C PRO A 42 1.61 4.80 12.46
N THR A 43 0.72 5.61 13.02
CA THR A 43 0.45 6.95 12.52
C THR A 43 1.81 7.62 12.41
N ARG A 44 2.33 7.79 11.20
CA ARG A 44 3.49 8.63 11.01
C ARG A 44 2.97 10.01 11.34
N LYS A 45 3.09 10.41 12.62
CA LYS A 45 3.06 11.81 13.00
C LYS A 45 4.16 12.38 12.14
N LEU A 46 3.80 13.03 11.04
CA LEU A 46 4.70 13.93 10.36
C LEU A 46 5.02 14.95 11.45
N GLN A 47 6.15 14.77 12.15
CA GLN A 47 6.74 15.82 12.95
C GLN A 47 7.15 16.86 11.91
N ILE A 48 6.21 17.74 11.56
CA ILE A 48 6.53 19.05 11.03
C ILE A 48 7.37 19.63 12.15
N GLY A 49 8.69 19.62 11.96
CA GLY A 49 9.62 20.15 12.92
C GLY A 49 9.23 21.60 13.16
N GLU A 50 8.70 21.90 14.34
CA GLU A 50 8.64 23.26 14.84
C GLU A 50 10.09 23.68 15.07
N SER A 51 10.73 24.18 14.01
CA SER A 51 11.88 25.06 14.14
C SER A 51 11.34 26.36 14.70
N GLY A 52 11.53 26.55 16.00
CA GLY A 52 11.05 27.72 16.71
C GLY A 52 11.49 29.04 16.10
N MET A 53 10.62 30.04 16.26
CA MET A 53 10.97 31.45 16.46
C MET A 53 10.11 31.97 17.61
#